data_AF-A0AB33YZS7-F1
#
_entry.id   AF-A0AB33YZS7-F1
#
_cell.length_a   1.000
_cell.length_b   1.000
_cell.length_c   1.000
_cell.angle_alpha   90.00
_cell.angle_beta   90.00
_cell.angle_gamma   90.00
#
_symmetry.space_group_name_H-M   'P 1'
#
loop_
_entity.id
_entity.type
_entity.pdbx_description
1 polymer ?
#
loop_
_entity_poly.entity_id
_entity_poly.type
_entity_poly.pdbx_seq_one_letter_code
_entity_poly.pdbx_strand_id
1 'polypeptide(L)'
;MDPISVIFASYLELVSFNVTNKMTDLLGTEIQSVVVEHQNIQVPYSYQLWRIVPKSVCNTYNLNIEEFSRCTLAAKSLFNETCLHLQKGKKEHWKYTKMKNMYCNASMTFKPTIANIREATVKTPLQLARTECNIATAELMGNHNSKTQKKKESSCAKYHHLKQQSKNH
;
A
#
# COMPACT_ATOMS: atom_id res chain seq x y z
N MET A 1 -2.67 -26.92 0.70
CA MET A 1 -3.02 -26.26 -0.57
C MET A 1 -3.67 -24.93 -0.22
N ASP A 2 -3.10 -23.83 -0.66
CA ASP A 2 -3.62 -22.49 -0.34
C ASP A 2 -4.78 -22.15 -1.30
N PRO A 3 -5.99 -21.84 -0.80
CA PRO A 3 -7.18 -21.57 -1.61
C PRO A 3 -7.02 -20.41 -2.61
N ILE A 4 -6.02 -19.53 -2.43
CA ILE A 4 -5.71 -18.43 -3.36
C ILE A 4 -5.24 -18.95 -4.74
N SER A 5 -4.61 -20.14 -4.78
CA SER A 5 -4.14 -20.75 -6.02
C SER A 5 -5.26 -21.34 -6.90
N VAL A 6 -6.44 -21.60 -6.32
CA VAL A 6 -7.56 -22.25 -7.03
C VAL A 6 -8.38 -21.23 -7.84
N ILE A 7 -8.55 -20.01 -7.34
CA ILE A 7 -9.34 -18.96 -8.02
C ILE A 7 -8.56 -18.39 -9.22
N PHE A 8 -7.23 -18.26 -9.09
CA PHE A 8 -6.40 -17.80 -10.20
C PHE A 8 -6.21 -18.88 -11.28
N ALA A 9 -6.03 -20.15 -10.90
CA ALA A 9 -5.95 -21.26 -11.85
C ALA A 9 -7.26 -21.43 -12.63
N SER A 10 -8.41 -21.31 -11.97
CA SER A 10 -9.73 -21.38 -12.62
C SER A 10 -10.00 -20.16 -13.53
N TYR A 11 -9.58 -18.95 -13.16
CA TYR A 11 -9.63 -17.79 -14.06
C TYR A 11 -8.74 -17.96 -15.29
N LEU A 12 -7.50 -18.44 -15.09
CA LEU A 12 -6.59 -18.75 -16.20
C LEU A 12 -7.12 -19.87 -17.12
N GLU A 13 -7.81 -20.87 -16.57
CA GLU A 13 -8.49 -21.92 -17.33
C GLU A 13 -9.73 -21.38 -18.08
N LEU A 14 -10.50 -20.47 -17.49
CA LEU A 14 -11.68 -19.86 -18.13
C LEU A 14 -11.30 -18.99 -19.34
N VAL A 15 -10.23 -18.19 -19.22
CA VAL A 15 -9.66 -17.39 -20.33
C VAL A 15 -9.02 -18.29 -21.41
N SER A 16 -8.82 -19.57 -21.12
CA SER A 16 -8.32 -20.56 -22.10
C SER A 16 -9.44 -21.21 -22.93
N PHE A 17 -10.72 -21.12 -22.53
CA PHE A 17 -11.81 -21.89 -23.17
C PHE A 17 -12.80 -21.10 -24.06
N ASN A 18 -12.89 -19.77 -23.98
CA ASN A 18 -13.77 -18.99 -24.88
C ASN A 18 -13.05 -18.59 -26.18
N VAL A 19 -12.91 -19.57 -27.08
CA VAL A 19 -12.36 -19.43 -28.43
C VAL A 19 -13.46 -18.98 -29.40
N THR A 20 -13.68 -17.66 -29.53
CA THR A 20 -14.45 -17.14 -30.69
C THR A 20 -14.06 -15.71 -31.11
N ASN A 21 -12.77 -15.37 -31.21
CA ASN A 21 -12.28 -14.27 -32.08
C ASN A 21 -10.77 -14.42 -32.39
N LYS A 22 -10.47 -15.10 -33.49
CA LYS A 22 -9.14 -15.59 -33.89
C LYS A 22 -8.32 -14.53 -34.65
N MET A 23 -7.46 -13.77 -33.95
CA MET A 23 -6.12 -13.29 -34.41
C MET A 23 -5.54 -12.24 -33.46
N THR A 24 -6.38 -11.34 -32.92
CA THR A 24 -5.96 -10.24 -32.04
C THR A 24 -5.48 -10.71 -30.65
N ASP A 25 -6.06 -11.79 -30.12
CA ASP A 25 -5.65 -12.40 -28.84
C ASP A 25 -4.24 -13.05 -28.91
N LEU A 26 -3.75 -13.39 -30.10
CA LEU A 26 -2.41 -13.98 -30.29
C LEU A 26 -1.29 -12.98 -30.00
N LEU A 27 -1.51 -11.70 -30.33
CA LEU A 27 -0.50 -10.64 -30.17
C LEU A 27 -0.67 -9.86 -28.86
N GLY A 28 -1.86 -9.91 -28.24
CA GLY A 28 -2.19 -9.12 -27.05
C GLY A 28 -2.23 -7.63 -27.36
N THR A 29 -2.61 -7.23 -28.57
CA THR A 29 -2.56 -5.84 -29.04
C THR A 29 -3.59 -4.94 -28.37
N GLU A 30 -4.67 -5.51 -27.85
CA GLU A 30 -5.70 -4.78 -27.12
C GLU A 30 -5.34 -4.64 -25.64
N ILE A 31 -5.80 -3.53 -25.03
CA ILE A 31 -5.67 -3.34 -23.59
C ILE A 31 -6.66 -4.26 -22.91
N GLN A 32 -6.15 -5.18 -22.09
CA GLN A 32 -6.93 -6.07 -21.27
C GLN A 32 -6.97 -5.52 -19.85
N SER A 33 -8.15 -5.36 -19.26
CA SER A 33 -8.34 -4.92 -17.88
C SER A 33 -8.77 -6.08 -17.00
N VAL A 34 -8.11 -6.25 -15.87
CA VAL A 34 -8.32 -7.36 -14.93
C VAL A 34 -8.42 -6.80 -13.52
N VAL A 35 -9.29 -7.39 -12.72
CA VAL A 35 -9.35 -7.16 -11.27
C VAL A 35 -9.12 -8.50 -10.59
N VAL A 36 -8.11 -8.57 -9.74
CA VAL A 36 -7.74 -9.78 -9.01
C VAL A 36 -7.80 -9.49 -7.53
N GLU A 37 -8.56 -10.28 -6.78
CA GLU A 37 -8.51 -10.21 -5.33
C GLU A 37 -7.23 -10.86 -4.81
N HIS A 38 -6.43 -10.11 -4.05
CA HIS A 38 -5.22 -10.58 -3.40
C HIS A 38 -5.11 -9.99 -2.00
N GLN A 39 -4.94 -10.83 -0.98
CA GLN A 39 -4.85 -10.38 0.43
C GLN A 39 -6.07 -9.52 0.87
N ASN A 40 -7.28 -9.89 0.42
CA ASN A 40 -8.53 -9.16 0.64
C ASN A 40 -8.55 -7.73 0.04
N ILE A 41 -7.70 -7.46 -0.95
CA ILE A 41 -7.65 -6.19 -1.69
C ILE A 41 -7.94 -6.49 -3.16
N GLN A 42 -8.87 -5.75 -3.76
CA GLN A 42 -9.07 -5.80 -5.20
C GLN A 42 -7.91 -5.09 -5.89
N VAL A 43 -7.17 -5.80 -6.73
CA VAL A 43 -6.03 -5.28 -7.47
C VAL A 43 -6.43 -5.10 -8.94
N PRO A 44 -6.93 -3.91 -9.34
CA PRO A 44 -7.20 -3.60 -10.73
C PRO A 44 -5.89 -3.26 -11.46
N TYR A 45 -5.71 -3.82 -12.64
CA TYR A 45 -4.62 -3.44 -13.55
C TYR A 45 -5.01 -3.76 -14.98
N SER A 46 -4.28 -3.14 -15.91
CA SER A 46 -4.37 -3.43 -17.33
C SER A 46 -3.03 -3.92 -17.87
N TYR A 47 -3.08 -4.72 -18.93
CA TYR A 47 -1.89 -5.12 -19.68
C TYR A 47 -2.14 -5.03 -21.18
N GLN A 48 -1.05 -4.85 -21.92
CA GLN A 48 -1.04 -4.83 -23.38
C GLN A 48 0.28 -5.47 -23.85
N LEU A 49 0.24 -6.21 -24.95
CA LEU A 49 1.37 -6.96 -25.52
C LEU A 49 2.07 -7.83 -24.47
N TRP A 50 1.28 -8.48 -23.60
CA TRP A 50 1.80 -9.30 -22.50
C TRP A 50 2.71 -8.51 -21.54
N ARG A 51 2.43 -7.22 -21.36
CA ARG A 51 3.12 -6.36 -20.41
C ARG A 51 2.11 -5.59 -19.59
N ILE A 52 2.18 -5.76 -18.27
CA ILE A 52 1.38 -4.97 -17.32
C ILE A 52 1.77 -3.49 -17.49
N VAL A 53 0.75 -2.63 -17.62
CA VAL A 53 0.92 -1.18 -17.75
C VAL A 53 1.03 -0.60 -16.35
N PRO A 54 2.21 -0.12 -15.88
CA PRO A 54 2.40 0.22 -14.47
C PRO A 54 1.44 1.31 -13.97
N LYS A 55 1.12 2.30 -14.81
CA LYS A 55 0.19 3.39 -14.48
C LYS A 55 -1.27 2.94 -14.31
N SER A 56 -1.62 1.75 -14.79
CA SER A 56 -2.98 1.21 -14.63
C SER A 56 -3.18 0.49 -13.29
N VAL A 57 -2.09 0.04 -12.66
CA VAL A 57 -2.14 -0.75 -11.43
C VAL A 57 -2.69 0.12 -10.31
N CYS A 58 -3.77 -0.34 -9.66
CA CYS A 58 -4.43 0.33 -8.54
C CYS A 58 -4.91 1.76 -8.84
N ASN A 59 -5.04 2.15 -10.11
CA ASN A 59 -5.36 3.54 -10.47
C ASN A 59 -6.74 4.00 -9.94
N THR A 60 -7.66 3.08 -9.66
CA THR A 60 -8.95 3.38 -9.02
C THR A 60 -8.82 3.93 -7.60
N TYR A 61 -7.70 3.64 -6.92
CA TYR A 61 -7.42 4.10 -5.56
C TYR A 61 -6.60 5.40 -5.52
N ASN A 62 -6.28 6.01 -6.66
CA ASN A 62 -5.32 7.11 -6.75
C ASN A 62 -5.68 8.36 -5.93
N LEU A 63 -6.94 8.54 -5.56
CA LEU A 63 -7.43 9.65 -4.72
C LEU A 63 -7.14 9.43 -3.23
N ASN A 64 -6.95 8.19 -2.79
CA ASN A 64 -6.65 7.84 -1.40
C ASN A 64 -5.26 7.20 -1.31
N ILE A 65 -4.29 7.96 -0.82
CA ILE A 65 -2.88 7.54 -0.79
C ILE A 65 -2.64 6.28 0.07
N GLU A 66 -3.45 6.09 1.13
CA GLU A 66 -3.35 4.92 1.99
C GLU A 66 -3.84 3.67 1.25
N GLU A 67 -5.03 3.74 0.66
CA GLU A 67 -5.59 2.64 -0.13
C GLU A 67 -4.75 2.35 -1.37
N PHE A 68 -4.22 3.38 -2.03
CA PHE A 68 -3.31 3.25 -3.16
C PHE A 68 -2.02 2.54 -2.75
N SER A 69 -1.44 2.91 -1.60
CA SER A 69 -0.24 2.24 -1.08
C SER A 69 -0.51 0.78 -0.74
N ARG A 70 -1.61 0.49 -0.03
CA ARG A 70 -2.03 -0.88 0.31
C ARG A 70 -2.25 -1.72 -0.95
N CYS A 71 -2.96 -1.19 -1.94
CA CYS A 71 -3.20 -1.89 -3.20
C CYS A 71 -1.91 -2.13 -3.98
N THR A 72 -1.02 -1.14 -4.10
CA THR A 72 0.23 -1.34 -4.86
C THR A 72 1.18 -2.32 -4.18
N LEU A 73 1.20 -2.40 -2.85
CA LEU A 73 1.90 -3.45 -2.10
C LEU A 73 1.29 -4.83 -2.39
N ALA A 74 -0.03 -4.96 -2.35
CA ALA A 74 -0.72 -6.21 -2.71
C ALA A 74 -0.45 -6.61 -4.16
N ALA A 75 -0.45 -5.66 -5.10
CA ALA A 75 -0.12 -5.90 -6.50
C ALA A 75 1.31 -6.45 -6.70
N LYS A 76 2.29 -5.90 -5.96
CA LYS A 76 3.67 -6.40 -5.98
C LYS A 76 3.74 -7.85 -5.50
N SER A 77 3.04 -8.17 -4.41
CA SER A 77 2.94 -9.53 -3.88
C SER A 77 2.30 -10.48 -4.89
N LEU A 78 1.16 -10.08 -5.45
CA LEU A 78 0.43 -10.82 -6.48
C LEU A 78 1.33 -11.15 -7.67
N PHE A 79 2.04 -10.18 -8.23
CA PHE A 79 2.91 -10.40 -9.39
C PHE A 79 4.06 -11.36 -9.06
N ASN A 80 4.64 -11.25 -7.87
CA ASN A 80 5.70 -12.12 -7.40
C ASN A 80 5.21 -13.57 -7.23
N GLU A 81 4.10 -13.77 -6.52
CA GLU A 81 3.53 -15.10 -6.29
C GLU A 81 3.07 -15.75 -7.60
N THR A 82 2.45 -14.99 -8.49
CA THR A 82 2.03 -15.46 -9.81
C THR A 82 3.24 -15.88 -10.66
N CYS A 83 4.31 -15.09 -10.65
CA CYS A 83 5.56 -15.48 -11.31
C CYS A 83 6.12 -16.79 -10.76
N LEU A 84 6.23 -16.94 -9.43
CA LEU A 84 6.74 -18.15 -8.79
C LEU A 84 5.86 -19.37 -9.11
N HIS A 85 4.55 -19.20 -9.13
CA HIS A 85 3.62 -20.26 -9.53
C HIS A 85 3.85 -20.69 -10.99
N LEU A 86 3.93 -19.72 -11.91
CA LEU A 86 4.12 -19.98 -13.34
C LEU A 86 5.51 -20.56 -13.67
N GLN A 87 6.53 -20.29 -12.86
CA GLN A 87 7.85 -20.91 -13.01
C GLN A 87 7.84 -22.40 -12.66
N LYS A 88 7.01 -22.84 -11.71
CA LYS A 88 6.94 -24.24 -11.27
C LYS A 88 6.18 -25.13 -12.26
N GLY A 89 5.22 -24.58 -13.01
CA GLY A 89 4.43 -25.35 -13.97
C GLY A 89 5.18 -25.67 -15.27
N LYS A 90 5.10 -26.93 -15.70
CA LYS A 90 5.70 -27.44 -16.94
C LYS A 90 4.72 -27.43 -18.13
N LYS A 91 4.16 -26.26 -18.47
CA LYS A 91 3.25 -26.13 -19.63
C LYS A 91 4.01 -25.55 -20.82
N GLU A 92 4.02 -26.27 -21.95
CA GLU A 92 4.73 -25.87 -23.19
C GLU A 92 3.92 -24.93 -24.10
N HIS A 93 2.70 -24.54 -23.70
CA HIS A 93 1.86 -23.69 -24.53
C HIS A 93 2.38 -22.24 -24.61
N TRP A 94 2.40 -21.65 -25.82
CA TRP A 94 2.94 -20.30 -26.05
C TRP A 94 2.30 -19.23 -25.16
N LYS A 95 0.97 -19.30 -24.92
CA LYS A 95 0.23 -18.39 -24.03
C LYS A 95 0.73 -18.46 -22.60
N TYR A 96 1.06 -19.67 -22.12
CA TYR A 96 1.61 -19.88 -20.79
C TYR A 96 2.98 -19.20 -20.65
N THR A 97 3.85 -19.37 -21.65
CA THR A 97 5.16 -18.70 -21.69
C THR A 97 5.02 -17.17 -21.68
N LYS A 98 4.07 -16.61 -22.44
CA LYS A 98 3.81 -15.17 -22.46
C LYS A 98 3.31 -14.65 -21.11
N MET A 99 2.37 -15.33 -20.46
CA MET A 99 1.91 -14.95 -19.12
C MET A 99 3.02 -15.05 -18.07
N LYS A 100 3.80 -16.14 -18.10
CA LYS A 100 4.96 -16.31 -17.20
C LYS A 100 5.91 -15.12 -17.33
N ASN A 101 6.27 -14.76 -18.55
CA ASN A 101 7.16 -13.61 -18.80
C ASN A 101 6.53 -12.29 -18.35
N MET A 102 5.22 -12.08 -18.60
CA MET A 102 4.50 -10.89 -18.17
C MET A 102 4.57 -10.68 -16.65
N TYR A 103 4.17 -11.69 -15.88
CA TYR A 103 4.14 -11.60 -14.41
C TYR A 103 5.53 -11.59 -13.80
N CYS A 104 6.50 -12.34 -14.35
CA CYS A 104 7.87 -12.31 -13.85
C CYS A 104 8.58 -10.99 -14.17
N ASN A 105 8.33 -10.39 -15.33
CA ASN A 105 8.82 -9.05 -15.60
C ASN A 105 8.20 -8.04 -14.62
N ALA A 106 6.88 -8.08 -14.43
CA ALA A 106 6.20 -7.19 -13.50
C ALA A 106 6.67 -7.39 -12.04
N SER A 107 6.91 -8.63 -11.61
CA SER A 107 7.42 -8.91 -10.26
C SER A 107 8.80 -8.30 -10.02
N MET A 108 9.61 -8.13 -11.06
CA MET A 108 10.91 -7.45 -10.95
C MET A 108 10.79 -5.93 -11.10
N THR A 109 10.07 -5.45 -12.12
CA THR A 109 10.12 -4.03 -12.53
C THR A 109 9.09 -3.16 -11.83
N PHE A 110 7.98 -3.72 -11.35
CA PHE A 110 6.95 -2.93 -10.67
C PHE A 110 7.45 -2.46 -9.31
N LYS A 111 7.36 -1.15 -9.06
CA LYS A 111 7.72 -0.52 -7.78
C LYS A 111 6.44 -0.08 -7.09
N PRO A 112 6.07 -0.68 -5.93
CA PRO A 112 4.88 -0.27 -5.21
C PRO A 112 5.07 1.13 -4.62
N THR A 113 3.96 1.85 -4.43
CA THR A 113 3.96 3.11 -3.69
C THR A 113 3.90 2.78 -2.20
N ILE A 114 4.87 3.26 -1.44
CA ILE A 114 4.94 3.07 0.01
C ILE A 114 4.60 4.40 0.66
N ALA A 115 3.40 4.51 1.20
CA ALA A 115 3.04 5.60 2.09
C ALA A 115 3.59 5.27 3.48
N ASN A 116 4.58 6.05 3.95
CA ASN A 116 5.00 5.99 5.36
C ASN A 116 3.93 6.68 6.20
N ILE A 117 2.90 5.92 6.59
CA ILE A 117 1.95 6.36 7.60
C ILE A 117 2.67 6.20 8.94
N ARG A 118 3.41 7.24 9.35
CA ARG A 118 3.57 7.45 10.78
C ARG A 118 2.14 7.71 11.25
N GLU A 119 1.49 6.72 11.86
CA GLU A 119 0.32 6.99 12.68
C GLU A 119 0.68 8.21 13.53
N ALA A 120 -0.16 9.24 13.49
CA ALA A 120 -0.02 10.35 14.41
C ALA A 120 -0.02 9.70 15.80
N THR A 121 1.16 9.58 16.41
CA THR A 121 1.32 8.89 17.68
C THR A 121 0.36 9.61 18.60
N VAL A 122 -0.68 8.91 19.09
CA VAL A 122 -1.65 9.49 20.01
C VAL A 122 -0.82 10.05 21.14
N LYS A 123 -0.66 11.38 21.16
CA LYS A 123 0.27 12.01 22.09
C LYS A 123 -0.27 11.70 23.46
N THR A 124 0.54 11.03 24.27
CA THR A 124 0.12 10.73 25.65
C THR A 124 -0.20 12.05 26.36
N PRO A 125 -1.08 12.06 27.38
CA PRO A 125 -1.35 13.27 28.15
C PRO A 125 -0.06 13.96 28.65
N LEU A 126 0.98 13.17 28.97
CA LEU A 126 2.30 13.66 29.34
C LEU A 126 3.03 14.37 28.18
N GLN A 127 2.98 13.82 26.96
CA GLN A 127 3.58 14.43 25.77
C GLN A 127 2.87 15.72 25.36
N LEU A 128 1.53 15.76 25.47
CA LEU A 128 0.74 16.97 25.26
C LEU A 128 1.13 18.06 26.27
N ALA A 129 1.14 17.73 27.57
CA ALA A 129 1.52 18.68 28.61
C ALA A 129 2.97 19.18 28.48
N ARG A 130 3.91 18.32 28.04
CA ARG A 130 5.28 18.73 27.72
C ARG A 130 5.32 19.75 26.59
N THR A 131 4.52 19.53 25.54
CA THR A 131 4.43 20.43 24.39
C THR A 131 3.87 21.79 24.83
N GLU A 132 2.79 21.80 25.63
CA GLU A 132 2.19 23.02 26.19
C GLU A 132 3.20 23.84 27.01
N CYS A 133 3.94 23.19 27.92
CA CYS A 133 4.99 23.85 28.72
C CYS A 133 6.11 24.45 27.85
N ASN A 134 6.55 23.74 26.81
CA ASN A 134 7.58 24.23 25.89
C ASN A 134 7.09 25.45 25.10
N ILE A 135 5.85 25.43 24.60
CA ILE A 135 5.25 26.56 23.88
C ILE A 135 5.15 27.78 24.80
N ALA A 136 4.62 27.61 26.02
CA ALA A 136 4.49 28.72 26.97
C ALA A 136 5.86 29.30 27.37
N THR A 137 6.90 28.47 27.42
CA THR A 137 8.28 28.93 27.63
C THR A 137 8.79 29.76 26.46
N ALA A 138 8.57 29.31 25.22
CA ALA A 138 8.96 30.07 24.03
C ALA A 138 8.19 31.41 23.93
N GLU A 139 6.90 31.42 24.27
CA GLU A 139 6.09 32.64 24.32
C GLU A 139 6.62 33.65 25.35
N LEU A 140 7.03 33.19 26.53
CA LEU A 140 7.65 34.05 27.55
C LEU A 140 8.98 34.64 27.06
N MET A 141 9.78 33.85 26.33
CA MET A 141 11.03 34.33 25.73
C MET A 141 10.81 35.42 24.68
N GLY A 142 9.75 35.30 23.88
CA GLY A 142 9.40 36.29 22.85
C GLY A 142 8.63 37.50 23.36
N ASN A 143 7.89 37.37 24.47
CA ASN A 143 7.08 38.43 25.05
C ASN A 143 7.04 38.32 26.58
N HIS A 144 7.93 39.04 27.24
CA HIS A 144 8.10 38.94 28.69
C HIS A 144 7.10 39.83 29.44
N ASN A 145 6.02 39.24 29.96
CA ASN A 145 5.03 39.95 30.77
C ASN A 145 4.37 39.02 31.80
N SER A 146 3.60 39.59 32.74
CA SER A 146 2.97 38.82 33.83
C SER A 146 1.98 37.75 33.33
N LYS A 147 1.37 37.94 32.17
CA LYS A 147 0.44 36.99 31.56
C LYS A 147 1.17 35.79 30.98
N THR A 148 2.27 36.00 30.25
CA THR A 148 3.09 34.91 29.69
C THR A 148 3.81 34.14 30.80
N GLN A 149 4.23 34.82 31.88
CA GLN A 149 4.80 34.17 33.07
C GLN A 149 3.79 33.21 33.73
N LYS A 150 2.56 33.68 34.02
CA LYS A 150 1.50 32.83 34.61
C LYS A 150 1.11 31.65 33.71
N LYS A 151 1.09 31.86 32.39
CA LYS A 151 0.81 30.80 31.41
C LYS A 151 1.90 29.73 31.42
N LYS A 152 3.17 30.13 31.50
CA LYS A 152 4.31 29.20 31.62
C LYS A 152 4.25 28.41 32.93
N GLU A 153 4.03 29.08 34.06
CA GLU A 153 3.94 28.43 35.37
C GLU A 153 2.84 27.36 35.42
N SER A 154 1.62 27.71 35.01
CA SER A 154 0.48 26.78 34.98
C SER A 154 0.71 25.59 34.03
N SER A 155 1.21 25.85 32.81
CA SER A 155 1.46 24.79 31.82
C SER A 155 2.57 23.83 32.25
N CYS A 156 3.65 24.35 32.85
CA CYS A 156 4.74 23.52 33.32
C CYS A 156 4.42 22.77 34.61
N ALA A 157 3.63 23.35 35.52
CA ALA A 157 3.13 22.65 36.71
C ALA A 157 2.30 21.41 36.34
N LYS A 158 1.39 21.53 35.35
CA LYS A 158 0.62 20.40 34.80
C LYS A 158 1.52 19.29 34.25
N TYR A 159 2.56 19.64 33.49
CA TYR A 159 3.55 18.67 33.00
C TYR A 159 4.29 17.96 34.14
N HIS A 160 4.75 18.70 35.15
CA HIS A 160 5.47 18.11 36.28
C HIS A 160 4.60 17.15 37.10
N HIS A 161 3.34 17.50 37.33
CA HIS A 161 2.38 16.63 38.02
C HIS A 161 2.17 15.31 37.25
N LEU A 162 1.89 15.38 35.95
CA LEU A 162 1.73 14.19 35.10
C LEU A 162 3.02 13.34 35.04
N LYS A 163 4.18 13.98 35.04
CA LYS A 163 5.49 13.29 35.06
C LYS A 163 5.76 12.58 36.38
N GLN A 164 5.24 13.08 37.50
CA GLN A 164 5.34 12.42 38.80
C GLN A 164 4.40 11.22 38.88
N GLN A 165 3.16 11.38 38.41
CA GLN A 165 2.20 10.27 38.34
C GLN A 165 2.70 9.12 37.45
N SER A 166 3.33 9.42 36.32
CA SER A 166 3.90 8.40 35.43
C SER A 166 5.15 7.70 35.96
N LYS A 167 5.71 8.12 37.11
CA LYS A 167 6.86 7.49 37.77
C LYS A 167 6.48 6.60 38.95
N ASN A 168 5.25 6.75 39.45
CA ASN A 168 4.71 5.99 40.58
C ASN A 168 3.85 4.79 40.13
N HIS A 169 3.94 4.45 38.84
CA HIS A 169 3.41 3.26 38.18
C HIS A 169 4.54 2.64 37.37
#